data_AF-A0AAV6NLA8-F1
#
_entry.id   AF-A0AAV6NLA8-F1
#
_cell.length_a   1.000
_cell.length_b   1.000
_cell.length_c   1.000
_cell.angle_alpha   90.00
_cell.angle_beta   90.00
_cell.angle_gamma   90.00
#
_symmetry.space_group_name_H-M   'P 1'
#
loop_
_entity.id
_entity.type
_entity.pdbx_description
1 polymer ?
#
loop_
_entity_poly.entity_id
_entity_poly.type
_entity_poly.pdbx_seq_one_letter_code
_entity_poly.pdbx_strand_id
1 'polypeptide(L)'
;MRESSSTSYHVFLSFRGEDTRTNFTSHLVMALQQKCVNVFIDDKLERGEQISESLFRSIEGALISIVILSENYASSSWCLDELVKIIECKKSKDQKVLPIFYYVDPSTIRKQTETFGEALAKHQAEFKTKIQIWREALTTAANLSGWHLRPRYGRNEADFIQDIVKQVLWNYDVFLSFRGEDTRSNFTNHLELALRQKGVNVFIDDKLNRGEQISDSLFRSIEGAMISIVIFSENYVSSS
;
A
#
# COMPACT_ATOMS: atom_id res chain seq x y z
N MET A 1 -0.99 31.87 5.96
CA MET A 1 -0.28 30.58 6.09
C MET A 1 -0.89 29.64 5.06
N ARG A 2 -0.10 29.09 4.14
CA ARG A 2 -0.59 28.05 3.23
C ARG A 2 -0.68 26.76 4.04
N GLU A 3 -1.88 26.21 4.20
CA GLU A 3 -2.05 24.83 4.63
C GLU A 3 -1.25 23.96 3.66
N SER A 4 -0.29 23.20 4.19
CA SER A 4 0.43 22.20 3.42
C SER A 4 -0.60 21.21 2.91
N SER A 5 -0.74 21.09 1.59
CA SER A 5 -1.59 20.10 0.94
C SER A 5 -1.35 18.74 1.59
N SER A 6 -2.40 18.19 2.21
CA SER A 6 -2.42 16.82 2.69
C SER A 6 -2.32 15.91 1.47
N THR A 7 -1.09 15.61 1.05
CA THR A 7 -0.84 14.61 0.02
C THR A 7 -1.11 13.26 0.67
N SER A 8 -2.31 12.72 0.49
CA SER A 8 -2.61 11.35 0.87
C SER A 8 -1.82 10.41 -0.03
N TYR A 9 -0.98 9.57 0.57
CA TYR A 9 -0.24 8.54 -0.14
C TYR A 9 -1.08 7.27 -0.18
N HIS A 10 -1.08 6.58 -1.32
CA HIS A 10 -1.74 5.28 -1.45
C HIS A 10 -0.90 4.20 -0.78
N VAL A 11 0.41 4.24 -1.03
CA VAL A 11 1.37 3.25 -0.54
C VAL A 11 2.46 3.92 0.29
N PHE A 12 2.75 3.36 1.45
CA PHE A 12 3.98 3.61 2.20
C PHE A 12 4.97 2.47 1.96
N LEU A 13 6.21 2.78 1.57
CA LEU A 13 7.29 1.80 1.42
C LEU A 13 8.30 1.90 2.56
N SER A 14 8.40 0.84 3.36
CA SER A 14 9.49 0.65 4.33
C SER A 14 10.49 -0.37 3.78
N PHE A 15 11.77 -0.02 3.78
CA PHE A 15 12.84 -0.86 3.24
C PHE A 15 14.20 -0.48 3.81
N ARG A 16 15.15 -1.41 3.78
CA ARG A 16 16.55 -1.07 4.04
C ARG A 16 17.17 -0.52 2.78
N GLY A 17 17.38 0.79 2.78
CA GLY A 17 17.91 1.45 1.60
C GLY A 17 19.30 0.98 1.14
N GLU A 18 20.16 0.52 2.04
CA GLU A 18 21.46 -0.06 1.68
C GLU A 18 21.30 -1.34 0.84
N ASP A 19 20.25 -2.13 1.09
CA ASP A 19 20.05 -3.42 0.42
C ASP A 19 19.32 -3.23 -0.92
N THR A 20 18.26 -2.40 -0.93
CA THR A 20 17.27 -2.46 -2.01
C THR A 20 16.99 -1.15 -2.75
N ARG A 21 17.62 -0.02 -2.39
CA ARG A 21 17.23 1.30 -2.91
C ARG A 21 17.32 1.41 -4.42
N THR A 22 18.50 1.15 -4.99
CA THR A 22 18.80 1.44 -6.39
C THR A 22 18.42 0.31 -7.34
N ASN A 23 17.98 -0.83 -6.80
CA ASN A 23 17.59 -2.03 -7.54
C ASN A 23 16.08 -2.29 -7.41
N PHE A 24 15.66 -3.35 -6.72
CA PHE A 24 14.28 -3.76 -6.51
C PHE A 24 13.32 -2.63 -6.10
N THR A 25 13.70 -1.79 -5.12
CA THR A 25 12.79 -0.72 -4.63
C THR A 25 12.58 0.35 -5.69
N SER A 26 13.63 0.80 -6.38
CA SER A 26 13.48 1.80 -7.45
C SER A 26 12.60 1.29 -8.58
N HIS A 27 12.73 0.02 -8.94
CA HIS A 27 11.88 -0.63 -9.96
C HIS A 27 10.44 -0.81 -9.50
N LEU A 28 10.20 -1.19 -8.24
CA LEU A 28 8.86 -1.31 -7.68
C LEU A 28 8.16 0.05 -7.63
N VAL A 29 8.86 1.09 -7.16
CA VAL A 29 8.36 2.48 -7.15
C VAL A 29 7.96 2.91 -8.56
N MET A 30 8.86 2.73 -9.54
CA MET A 30 8.59 3.09 -10.92
C MET A 30 7.35 2.36 -11.47
N ALA A 31 7.22 1.06 -11.20
CA ALA A 31 6.08 0.27 -11.67
C ALA A 31 4.75 0.68 -11.00
N LEU A 32 4.76 1.03 -9.71
CA LEU A 32 3.60 1.57 -9.01
C LEU A 32 3.20 2.95 -9.55
N GLN A 33 4.15 3.84 -9.76
CA GLN A 33 3.91 5.18 -10.30
C GLN A 33 3.41 5.16 -11.74
N GLN A 34 3.89 4.22 -12.57
CA GLN A 34 3.36 3.97 -13.92
C GLN A 34 1.86 3.59 -13.92
N LYS A 35 1.35 3.18 -12.77
CA LYS A 35 -0.06 2.86 -12.54
C LYS A 35 -0.77 3.91 -11.68
N CYS A 36 -0.24 5.13 -11.64
CA CYS A 36 -0.80 6.26 -10.91
C CYS A 36 -0.96 6.04 -9.40
N VAL A 37 -0.24 5.08 -8.82
CA VAL A 37 -0.20 4.87 -7.37
C VAL A 37 0.71 5.92 -6.75
N ASN A 38 0.18 6.73 -5.84
CA ASN A 38 0.96 7.71 -5.09
C ASN A 38 1.75 7.00 -3.98
N VAL A 39 3.08 6.96 -4.09
CA VAL A 39 3.96 6.20 -3.19
C VAL A 39 4.77 7.16 -2.34
N PHE A 40 4.72 7.00 -1.02
CA PHE A 40 5.69 7.56 -0.10
C PHE A 40 6.88 6.61 0.05
N ILE A 41 8.08 7.14 -0.13
CA ILE A 41 9.33 6.39 -0.01
C ILE A 41 10.10 7.04 1.14
N ASP A 42 10.43 6.28 2.17
CA ASP A 42 11.38 6.77 3.16
C ASP A 42 12.82 6.59 2.63
N ASP A 43 13.35 7.65 2.04
CA ASP A 43 14.68 7.63 1.40
C ASP A 43 15.84 7.97 2.37
N LYS A 44 15.59 8.01 3.68
CA LYS A 44 16.59 8.47 4.65
C LYS A 44 17.65 7.41 4.92
N LEU A 45 18.68 7.39 4.07
CA LEU A 45 20.02 6.94 4.44
C LEU A 45 20.52 7.81 5.59
N GLU A 46 20.58 7.23 6.79
CA GLU A 46 21.57 7.63 7.80
C GLU A 46 21.53 9.09 8.28
N ARG A 47 20.36 9.59 8.70
CA ARG A 47 20.35 10.64 9.72
C ARG A 47 19.55 10.18 10.91
N GLY A 48 20.27 9.97 12.01
CA GLY A 48 19.70 9.73 13.32
C GLY A 48 18.80 10.87 13.77
N GLU A 49 18.13 10.60 14.90
CA GLU A 49 16.99 11.32 15.50
C GLU A 49 15.64 10.85 15.00
N GLN A 50 14.94 10.13 15.89
CA GLN A 50 13.51 9.80 15.95
C GLN A 50 12.68 9.98 14.67
N ILE A 51 11.87 8.97 14.32
CA ILE A 51 10.84 9.06 13.27
C ILE A 51 10.15 10.42 13.34
N SER A 52 10.31 11.23 12.28
CA SER A 52 9.76 12.57 12.27
C SER A 52 8.24 12.50 12.28
N GLU A 53 7.58 13.49 12.88
CA GLU A 53 6.11 13.53 12.92
C GLU A 53 5.49 13.44 11.51
N SER A 54 6.17 14.00 10.51
CA SER A 54 5.79 13.87 9.11
C SER A 54 5.81 12.42 8.61
N LEU A 55 6.80 11.62 9.03
CA LEU A 55 6.90 10.21 8.64
C LEU A 55 5.79 9.39 9.29
N PHE A 56 5.49 9.64 10.58
CA PHE A 56 4.35 9.03 11.26
C PHE A 56 3.03 9.33 10.54
N ARG A 57 2.81 10.57 10.13
CA ARG A 57 1.60 10.96 9.38
C ARG A 57 1.52 10.28 8.01
N SER A 58 2.64 10.10 7.32
CA SER A 58 2.68 9.36 6.06
C SER A 58 2.32 7.88 6.25
N ILE A 59 2.87 7.22 7.27
CA ILE A 59 2.51 5.83 7.61
C ILE A 59 1.01 5.76 7.95
N GLU A 60 0.54 6.65 8.80
CA GLU A 60 -0.84 6.66 9.28
C GLU A 60 -1.88 6.99 8.21
N GLY A 61 -1.51 7.80 7.21
CA GLY A 61 -2.37 8.23 6.13
C GLY A 61 -2.35 7.32 4.90
N ALA A 62 -1.43 6.34 4.86
CA ALA A 62 -1.35 5.39 3.77
C ALA A 62 -2.46 4.33 3.82
N LEU A 63 -2.95 3.90 2.65
CA LEU A 63 -3.93 2.80 2.56
C LEU A 63 -3.23 1.43 2.69
N ILE A 64 -2.03 1.34 2.12
CA ILE A 64 -1.24 0.11 2.06
C ILE A 64 0.18 0.42 2.54
N SER A 65 0.71 -0.39 3.44
CA SER A 65 2.13 -0.39 3.80
C SER A 65 2.81 -1.62 3.21
N ILE A 66 3.77 -1.41 2.31
CA ILE A 66 4.62 -2.47 1.76
C ILE A 66 5.94 -2.46 2.53
N VAL A 67 6.30 -3.61 3.11
CA VAL A 67 7.51 -3.76 3.93
C VAL A 67 8.47 -4.70 3.23
N ILE A 68 9.58 -4.17 2.71
CA ILE A 68 10.62 -4.95 2.04
C ILE A 68 11.63 -5.40 3.10
N LEU A 69 11.44 -6.61 3.58
CA LEU A 69 12.27 -7.26 4.57
C LEU A 69 13.46 -7.95 3.88
N SER A 70 14.59 -7.25 3.86
CA SER A 70 15.88 -7.69 3.32
C SER A 70 16.86 -8.12 4.41
N GLU A 71 18.01 -8.64 4.02
CA GLU A 71 19.03 -9.23 4.91
C GLU A 71 19.44 -8.31 6.06
N ASN A 72 19.61 -7.00 5.80
CA ASN A 72 20.06 -6.02 6.79
C ASN A 72 18.93 -5.13 7.31
N TYR A 73 17.66 -5.49 7.10
CA TYR A 73 16.53 -4.67 7.56
C TYR A 73 16.57 -4.38 9.06
N ALA A 74 16.82 -5.40 9.88
CA ALA A 74 16.84 -5.26 11.33
C ALA A 74 18.10 -4.57 11.88
N SER A 75 19.12 -4.25 11.06
CA SER A 75 20.29 -3.48 11.51
C SER A 75 19.99 -2.00 11.68
N SER A 76 18.88 -1.54 11.11
CA SER A 76 18.40 -0.17 11.25
C SER A 76 17.30 -0.11 12.31
N SER A 77 17.61 0.52 13.45
CA SER A 77 16.60 0.84 14.48
C SER A 77 15.46 1.69 13.93
N TRP A 78 15.72 2.48 12.88
CA TRP A 78 14.69 3.23 12.16
C TRP A 78 13.71 2.32 11.44
N CYS A 79 14.18 1.40 10.61
CA CYS A 79 13.32 0.43 9.94
C CYS A 79 12.50 -0.39 10.96
N LEU A 80 13.08 -0.71 12.12
CA LEU A 80 12.36 -1.39 13.19
C LEU A 80 11.27 -0.52 13.83
N ASP A 81 11.53 0.76 14.10
CA ASP A 81 10.53 1.70 14.61
C ASP A 81 9.39 1.94 13.58
N GLU A 82 9.72 2.01 12.28
CA GLU A 82 8.71 2.11 11.21
C GLU A 82 7.81 0.88 11.21
N LEU A 83 8.40 -0.32 11.30
CA LEU A 83 7.66 -1.56 11.31
C LEU A 83 6.70 -1.63 12.49
N VAL A 84 7.11 -1.19 13.68
CA VAL A 84 6.23 -1.09 14.84
C VAL A 84 5.02 -0.23 14.51
N LYS A 85 5.25 0.97 13.96
CA LYS A 85 4.16 1.88 13.62
C LYS A 85 3.21 1.32 12.57
N ILE A 86 3.74 0.65 11.55
CA ILE A 86 2.95 -0.01 10.50
C ILE A 86 2.05 -1.08 11.13
N ILE A 87 2.59 -1.91 12.03
CA ILE A 87 1.81 -2.94 12.72
C ILE A 87 0.76 -2.33 13.66
N GLU A 88 1.04 -1.19 14.29
CA GLU A 88 0.04 -0.43 15.05
C GLU A 88 -1.08 0.09 14.14
N CYS A 89 -0.75 0.67 12.98
CA CYS A 89 -1.74 1.18 12.02
C CYS A 89 -2.60 0.04 11.46
N LYS A 90 -2.00 -1.13 11.20
CA LYS A 90 -2.75 -2.33 10.83
C LYS A 90 -3.80 -2.69 11.88
N LYS A 91 -3.45 -2.67 13.16
CA LYS A 91 -4.36 -3.05 14.25
C LYS A 91 -5.42 -2.00 14.54
N SER A 92 -5.07 -0.72 14.46
CA SER A 92 -5.91 0.40 14.89
C SER A 92 -6.74 1.04 13.77
N LYS A 93 -6.29 0.95 12.52
CA LYS A 93 -6.91 1.60 11.35
C LYS A 93 -7.23 0.63 10.21
N ASP A 94 -7.08 -0.67 10.44
CA ASP A 94 -7.23 -1.74 9.44
C ASP A 94 -6.39 -1.53 8.17
N GLN A 95 -5.24 -0.87 8.31
CA GLN A 95 -4.32 -0.64 7.20
C GLN A 95 -3.83 -1.99 6.63
N LYS A 96 -3.86 -2.12 5.29
CA LYS A 96 -3.34 -3.31 4.61
C LYS A 96 -1.81 -3.31 4.69
N VAL A 97 -1.23 -4.42 5.14
CA VAL A 97 0.23 -4.59 5.25
C VAL A 97 0.67 -5.76 4.40
N LEU A 98 1.71 -5.53 3.62
CA LEU A 98 2.18 -6.40 2.56
C LEU A 98 3.69 -6.63 2.72
N PRO A 99 4.11 -7.70 3.43
CA PRO A 99 5.52 -8.02 3.55
C PRO A 99 6.06 -8.64 2.26
N ILE A 100 7.25 -8.18 1.86
CA ILE A 100 8.07 -8.77 0.81
C ILE A 100 9.34 -9.29 1.49
N PHE A 101 9.54 -10.60 1.42
CA PHE A 101 10.75 -11.26 1.90
C PHE A 101 11.77 -11.28 0.77
N TYR A 102 12.67 -10.29 0.79
CA TYR A 102 13.64 -10.04 -0.29
C TYR A 102 14.92 -10.83 -0.03
N TYR A 103 15.04 -11.99 -0.69
CA TYR A 103 16.16 -12.94 -0.53
C TYR A 103 16.41 -13.43 0.91
N VAL A 104 15.39 -13.33 1.77
CA VAL A 104 15.43 -13.81 3.16
C VAL A 104 14.27 -14.78 3.37
N ASP A 105 14.50 -15.88 4.11
CA ASP A 105 13.40 -16.77 4.47
C ASP A 105 12.50 -16.14 5.55
N PRO A 106 11.15 -16.16 5.39
CA PRO A 106 10.23 -15.66 6.41
C PRO A 106 10.46 -16.26 7.79
N SER A 107 10.93 -17.51 7.89
CA SER A 107 11.24 -18.16 9.16
C SER A 107 12.44 -17.56 9.87
N THR A 108 13.45 -17.06 9.14
CA THR A 108 14.58 -16.31 9.70
C THR A 108 14.08 -15.07 10.43
N ILE A 109 13.15 -14.34 9.81
CA ILE A 109 12.56 -13.12 10.38
C ILE A 109 11.62 -13.45 11.55
N ARG A 110 10.77 -14.47 11.39
CA ARG A 110 9.79 -14.89 12.41
C ARG A 110 10.47 -15.39 13.68
N LYS A 111 11.60 -16.07 13.56
CA LYS A 111 12.37 -16.62 14.69
C LYS A 111 13.52 -15.70 15.11
N GLN A 112 13.75 -14.61 14.38
CA GLN A 112 14.87 -13.69 14.53
C GLN A 112 16.21 -14.42 14.66
N THR A 113 16.49 -15.30 13.70
CA THR A 113 17.78 -15.99 13.58
C THR A 113 18.69 -15.27 12.59
N GLU A 114 19.93 -15.74 12.43
CA GLU A 114 20.90 -15.19 11.46
C GLU A 114 21.07 -13.66 11.63
N THR A 115 21.12 -12.91 10.54
CA THR A 115 21.35 -11.46 10.54
C THR A 115 20.34 -10.68 11.38
N PHE A 116 19.07 -11.11 11.43
CA PHE A 116 18.04 -10.50 12.26
C PHE A 116 18.31 -10.68 13.75
N GLY A 117 18.76 -11.88 14.16
CA GLY A 117 19.11 -12.16 15.54
C GLY A 117 20.35 -11.39 15.99
N GLU A 118 21.38 -11.35 15.15
CA GLU A 118 22.61 -10.61 15.39
C GLU A 118 22.36 -9.10 15.51
N ALA A 119 21.54 -8.54 14.62
CA ALA A 119 21.18 -7.12 14.65
C ALA A 119 20.44 -6.74 15.93
N LEU A 120 19.44 -7.54 16.34
CA LEU A 120 18.72 -7.31 17.59
C LEU A 120 19.63 -7.45 18.83
N ALA A 121 20.58 -8.38 18.82
CA ALA A 121 21.55 -8.53 19.90
C ALA A 121 22.46 -7.30 20.01
N LYS A 122 22.90 -6.74 18.88
CA LYS A 122 23.67 -5.48 18.85
C LYS A 122 22.86 -4.32 19.42
N HIS A 123 21.60 -4.18 19.02
CA HIS A 123 20.74 -3.12 19.53
C HIS A 123 20.37 -3.25 21.02
N GLN A 124 20.46 -4.45 21.61
CA GLN A 124 20.04 -4.69 22.99
C GLN A 124 20.83 -3.86 24.01
N ALA A 125 22.07 -3.47 23.70
CA ALA A 125 22.86 -2.61 24.57
C ALA A 125 22.26 -1.19 24.69
N GLU A 126 21.76 -0.65 23.59
CA GLU A 126 21.33 0.75 23.45
C GLU A 126 19.81 0.93 23.62
N PHE A 127 19.00 -0.06 23.21
CA PHE A 127 17.55 0.04 23.08
C PHE A 127 16.78 -1.00 23.91
N LYS A 128 17.24 -1.28 25.14
CA LYS A 128 16.68 -2.34 26.02
C LYS A 128 15.16 -2.37 26.09
N THR A 129 14.50 -1.21 26.18
CA THR A 129 13.04 -1.10 26.30
C THR A 129 12.29 -1.36 25.01
N LYS A 130 12.93 -1.23 23.84
CA LYS A 130 12.32 -1.42 22.52
C LYS A 130 12.50 -2.82 21.95
N ILE A 131 13.51 -3.57 22.38
CA ILE A 131 13.85 -4.89 21.81
C ILE A 131 12.63 -5.81 21.74
N GLN A 132 11.84 -5.90 22.81
CA GLN A 132 10.69 -6.79 22.83
C GLN A 132 9.60 -6.35 21.83
N ILE A 133 9.37 -5.04 21.73
CA ILE A 133 8.41 -4.45 20.79
C ILE A 133 8.85 -4.71 19.34
N TRP A 134 10.14 -4.55 19.03
CA TRP A 134 10.69 -4.85 17.71
C TRP A 134 10.59 -6.35 17.37
N ARG A 135 10.87 -7.25 18.32
CA ARG A 135 10.71 -8.70 18.13
C ARG A 135 9.28 -9.08 17.80
N GLU A 136 8.32 -8.50 18.51
CA GLU A 136 6.89 -8.73 18.27
C GLU A 136 6.44 -8.18 16.91
N ALA A 137 6.91 -7.00 16.51
CA ALA A 137 6.60 -6.41 15.22
C ALA A 137 7.16 -7.26 14.06
N LEU A 138 8.43 -7.69 14.13
CA LEU A 138 9.04 -8.59 13.16
C LEU A 138 8.29 -9.93 13.06
N THR A 139 7.98 -10.54 14.21
CA THR A 139 7.22 -11.79 14.25
C THR A 139 5.83 -11.63 13.63
N THR A 140 5.14 -10.53 13.96
CA THR A 140 3.81 -10.23 13.42
C THR A 140 3.88 -10.05 11.91
N ALA A 141 4.81 -9.24 11.41
CA ALA A 141 4.99 -9.00 9.98
C ALA A 141 5.32 -10.30 9.21
N ALA A 142 6.21 -11.14 9.76
CA ALA A 142 6.59 -12.43 9.16
C ALA A 142 5.48 -13.51 9.21
N ASN A 143 4.40 -13.26 9.96
CA ASN A 143 3.21 -14.11 10.01
C ASN A 143 2.11 -13.64 9.04
N LEU A 144 2.23 -12.44 8.47
CA LEU A 144 1.30 -11.98 7.44
C LEU A 144 1.55 -12.70 6.12
N SER A 145 0.49 -12.87 5.34
CA SER A 145 0.61 -13.32 3.95
C SER A 145 1.37 -12.26 3.14
N GLY A 146 2.38 -12.69 2.39
CA GLY A 146 3.21 -11.80 1.58
C GLY A 146 3.95 -12.58 0.51
N TRP A 147 4.95 -11.95 -0.12
CA TRP A 147 5.69 -12.57 -1.21
C TRP A 147 7.12 -12.87 -0.81
N HIS A 148 7.59 -14.04 -1.21
CA HIS A 148 8.94 -14.50 -0.96
C HIS A 148 9.73 -14.54 -2.27
N LEU A 149 10.65 -13.59 -2.42
CA LEU A 149 11.56 -13.56 -3.55
C LEU A 149 12.74 -14.49 -3.26
N ARG A 150 12.81 -15.61 -3.97
CA ARG A 150 13.87 -16.62 -3.81
C ARG A 150 14.79 -16.65 -5.03
N PRO A 151 16.12 -16.77 -4.86
CA PRO A 151 17.04 -16.85 -5.99
C PRO A 151 16.87 -18.12 -6.83
N ARG A 152 16.41 -19.22 -6.23
CA ARG A 152 16.50 -20.58 -6.79
C ARG A 152 15.37 -21.01 -7.73
N TYR A 153 14.36 -20.18 -7.98
CA TYR A 153 13.16 -20.59 -8.73
C TYR A 153 13.07 -20.00 -10.15
N GLY A 154 14.14 -19.40 -10.68
CA GLY A 154 14.19 -18.92 -12.06
C GLY A 154 13.24 -17.76 -12.39
N ARG A 155 12.53 -17.22 -11.38
CA ARG A 155 11.70 -16.02 -11.50
C ARG A 155 12.58 -14.79 -11.28
N ASN A 156 12.55 -13.86 -12.23
CA ASN A 156 13.26 -12.59 -12.12
C ASN A 156 12.48 -11.57 -11.28
N GLU A 157 13.15 -10.51 -10.83
CA GLU A 157 12.54 -9.45 -10.03
C GLU A 157 11.44 -8.70 -10.78
N ALA A 158 11.54 -8.56 -12.10
CA ALA A 158 10.56 -7.84 -12.90
C ALA A 158 9.18 -8.51 -12.85
N ASP A 159 9.12 -9.83 -13.05
CA ASP A 159 7.87 -10.61 -12.96
C ASP A 159 7.28 -10.54 -11.55
N PHE A 160 8.14 -10.55 -10.54
CA PHE A 160 7.74 -10.44 -9.14
C PHE A 160 7.14 -9.06 -8.82
N ILE A 161 7.74 -7.99 -9.33
CA ILE A 161 7.22 -6.62 -9.23
C ILE A 161 5.85 -6.51 -9.90
N GLN A 162 5.66 -7.11 -11.08
CA GLN A 162 4.34 -7.07 -11.75
C GLN A 162 3.25 -7.71 -10.90
N ASP A 163 3.54 -8.80 -10.18
CA ASP A 163 2.58 -9.44 -9.30
C ASP A 163 2.26 -8.62 -8.05
N ILE A 164 3.26 -7.96 -7.46
CA ILE A 164 3.04 -7.03 -6.35
C ILE A 164 2.14 -5.88 -6.81
N VAL A 165 2.48 -5.26 -7.95
CA VAL A 165 1.70 -4.16 -8.52
C VAL A 165 0.25 -4.61 -8.71
N LYS A 166 -0.02 -5.76 -9.34
CA LYS A 166 -1.39 -6.27 -9.51
C LYS A 166 -2.19 -6.38 -8.20
N GLN A 167 -1.54 -6.70 -7.07
CA GLN A 167 -2.24 -6.82 -5.78
C GLN A 167 -2.44 -5.47 -5.06
N VAL A 168 -1.64 -4.47 -5.42
CA VAL A 168 -1.77 -3.09 -4.94
C VAL A 168 -2.80 -2.33 -5.77
N LEU A 169 -2.94 -2.68 -7.05
CA LEU A 169 -3.90 -2.04 -7.94
C LEU A 169 -5.34 -2.39 -7.56
N TRP A 170 -6.14 -1.33 -7.54
CA TRP A 170 -7.58 -1.42 -7.66
C TRP A 170 -7.94 -1.85 -9.09
N ASN A 171 -9.05 -2.59 -9.24
CA ASN A 171 -9.60 -2.91 -10.55
C ASN A 171 -9.96 -1.64 -11.33
N TYR A 172 -10.27 -0.55 -10.62
CA TYR A 172 -10.63 0.75 -11.17
C TYR A 172 -10.05 1.89 -10.30
N ASP A 173 -9.61 2.96 -10.94
CA ASP A 173 -9.23 4.19 -10.21
C ASP A 173 -10.49 4.90 -9.70
N VAL A 174 -11.57 4.86 -10.51
CA VAL A 174 -12.85 5.47 -10.17
C VAL A 174 -13.99 4.52 -10.48
N PHE A 175 -14.88 4.32 -9.52
CA PHE A 175 -16.21 3.79 -9.71
C PHE A 175 -17.18 4.96 -9.84
N LEU A 176 -17.79 5.14 -11.01
CA LEU A 176 -18.85 6.11 -11.25
C LEU A 176 -20.20 5.44 -11.08
N SER A 177 -20.92 5.80 -10.02
CA SER A 177 -22.32 5.47 -9.84
C SER A 177 -23.19 6.65 -10.23
N PHE A 178 -24.18 6.40 -11.07
CA PHE A 178 -25.19 7.38 -11.43
C PHE A 178 -26.52 6.65 -11.60
N ARG A 179 -27.61 7.41 -11.62
CA ARG A 179 -28.93 6.84 -11.81
C ARG A 179 -29.74 7.76 -12.70
N GLY A 180 -30.45 7.15 -13.65
CA GLY A 180 -31.26 7.88 -14.63
C GLY A 180 -30.56 8.08 -15.97
N GLU A 181 -31.36 8.09 -17.04
CA GLU A 181 -30.89 8.34 -18.40
C GLU A 181 -30.51 9.82 -18.61
N ASP A 182 -31.06 10.69 -17.77
CA ASP A 182 -30.88 12.15 -17.81
C ASP A 182 -29.45 12.59 -17.56
N THR A 183 -28.68 11.87 -16.73
CA THR A 183 -27.25 12.13 -16.56
C THR A 183 -26.33 11.26 -17.39
N ARG A 184 -26.85 10.19 -18.02
CA ARG A 184 -26.07 9.20 -18.75
C ARG A 184 -25.35 9.83 -19.94
N SER A 185 -26.11 10.52 -20.79
CA SER A 185 -25.64 11.01 -22.09
C SER A 185 -24.98 12.39 -22.05
N ASN A 186 -24.94 13.05 -20.89
CA ASN A 186 -24.37 14.38 -20.72
C ASN A 186 -23.18 14.38 -19.73
N PHE A 187 -23.38 14.82 -18.49
CA PHE A 187 -22.38 14.97 -17.46
C PHE A 187 -21.63 13.67 -17.17
N THR A 188 -22.31 12.52 -17.03
CA THR A 188 -21.61 11.26 -16.68
C THR A 188 -20.69 10.81 -17.80
N ASN A 189 -21.18 10.82 -19.05
CA ASN A 189 -20.37 10.52 -20.23
C ASN A 189 -19.20 11.50 -20.39
N HIS A 190 -19.43 12.81 -20.22
CA HIS A 190 -18.36 13.80 -20.28
C HIS A 190 -17.31 13.62 -19.18
N LEU A 191 -17.74 13.32 -17.96
CA LEU A 191 -16.85 13.05 -16.83
C LEU A 191 -16.03 11.78 -17.06
N GLU A 192 -16.66 10.70 -17.52
CA GLU A 192 -15.97 9.47 -17.90
C GLU A 192 -14.90 9.74 -18.96
N LEU A 193 -15.27 10.39 -20.07
CA LEU A 193 -14.36 10.67 -21.16
C LEU A 193 -13.18 11.54 -20.69
N ALA A 194 -13.45 12.55 -19.86
CA ALA A 194 -12.40 13.40 -19.29
C ALA A 194 -11.44 12.61 -18.38
N LEU A 195 -11.96 11.72 -17.54
CA LEU A 195 -11.16 10.84 -16.69
C LEU A 195 -10.32 9.88 -17.54
N ARG A 196 -10.92 9.17 -18.50
CA ARG A 196 -10.21 8.25 -19.40
C ARG A 196 -9.15 8.95 -20.24
N GLN A 197 -9.40 10.17 -20.71
CA GLN A 197 -8.40 10.98 -21.43
C GLN A 197 -7.18 11.32 -20.56
N LYS A 198 -7.33 11.35 -19.23
CA LYS A 198 -6.22 11.52 -18.29
C LYS A 198 -5.59 10.19 -17.85
N GLY A 199 -5.96 9.08 -18.48
CA GLY A 199 -5.45 7.75 -18.18
C GLY A 199 -6.11 7.09 -16.95
N VAL A 200 -7.18 7.67 -16.41
CA VAL A 200 -7.91 7.12 -15.28
C VAL A 200 -8.77 5.94 -15.75
N ASN A 201 -8.61 4.79 -15.11
CA ASN A 201 -9.39 3.59 -15.34
C ASN A 201 -10.73 3.67 -14.59
N VAL A 202 -11.82 3.86 -15.34
CA VAL A 202 -13.16 4.09 -14.79
C VAL A 202 -14.04 2.85 -14.96
N PHE A 203 -14.66 2.40 -13.88
CA PHE A 203 -15.86 1.55 -13.93
C PHE A 203 -17.09 2.42 -13.90
N ILE A 204 -18.04 2.11 -14.77
CA ILE A 204 -19.36 2.75 -14.76
C ILE A 204 -20.39 1.72 -14.34
N ASP A 205 -21.16 2.09 -13.34
CA ASP A 205 -22.36 1.37 -12.96
C ASP A 205 -23.49 1.76 -13.91
N ASP A 206 -23.66 0.98 -14.98
CA ASP A 206 -24.72 1.17 -15.98
C ASP A 206 -25.92 0.23 -15.79
N LYS A 207 -26.00 -0.51 -14.66
CA LYS A 207 -26.91 -1.67 -14.50
C LYS A 207 -27.86 -1.64 -13.31
N LEU A 208 -27.84 -0.64 -12.43
CA LEU A 208 -28.74 -0.64 -11.27
C LEU A 208 -30.20 -0.34 -11.65
N ASN A 209 -31.02 -1.40 -11.79
CA ASN A 209 -32.47 -1.29 -11.75
C ASN A 209 -32.97 -1.12 -10.29
N ARG A 210 -34.09 -0.42 -10.09
CA ARG A 210 -34.62 -0.11 -8.74
C ARG A 210 -35.01 -1.39 -7.98
N GLY A 211 -34.48 -1.55 -6.77
CA GLY A 211 -34.90 -2.61 -5.84
C GLY A 211 -34.20 -3.96 -6.04
N GLU A 212 -33.29 -4.06 -7.01
CA GLU A 212 -32.36 -5.19 -7.06
C GLU A 212 -31.33 -5.07 -5.94
N GLN A 213 -31.05 -6.20 -5.28
CA GLN A 213 -29.94 -6.30 -4.35
C GLN A 213 -28.65 -5.93 -5.11
N ILE A 214 -27.74 -5.16 -4.49
CA ILE A 214 -26.43 -4.86 -5.10
C ILE A 214 -25.83 -6.20 -5.52
N SER A 215 -25.68 -6.42 -6.83
CA SER A 215 -25.14 -7.68 -7.32
C SER A 215 -23.73 -7.89 -6.74
N ASP A 216 -23.36 -9.13 -6.45
CA ASP A 216 -22.00 -9.45 -5.98
C ASP A 216 -20.93 -8.89 -6.93
N SER A 217 -21.21 -8.83 -8.24
CA SER A 217 -20.35 -8.19 -9.23
C SER A 217 -20.20 -6.68 -9.02
N LEU A 218 -21.28 -5.98 -8.70
CA LEU A 218 -21.25 -4.55 -8.46
C LEU A 218 -20.56 -4.23 -7.15
N PHE A 219 -20.82 -5.02 -6.09
CA PHE A 219 -20.13 -4.88 -4.81
C PHE A 219 -18.61 -5.06 -4.97
N ARG A 220 -18.18 -6.07 -5.74
CA ARG A 220 -16.76 -6.28 -6.08
C ARG A 220 -16.16 -5.14 -6.90
N SER A 221 -16.94 -4.49 -7.77
CA SER A 221 -16.46 -3.31 -8.51
C SER A 221 -16.30 -2.08 -7.62
N ILE A 222 -17.16 -1.92 -6.62
CA ILE A 222 -17.06 -0.86 -5.61
C ILE A 222 -15.84 -1.08 -4.71
N GLU A 223 -15.70 -2.28 -4.13
CA GLU A 223 -14.52 -2.64 -3.32
C GLU A 223 -13.23 -2.61 -4.14
N GLY A 224 -13.34 -2.93 -5.42
CA GLY A 224 -12.24 -2.92 -6.38
C GLY A 224 -11.93 -1.53 -6.92
N ALA A 225 -12.58 -0.45 -6.48
CA ALA A 225 -12.29 0.90 -6.93
C ALA A 225 -11.55 1.72 -5.86
N MET A 226 -10.58 2.52 -6.29
CA MET A 226 -9.85 3.41 -5.39
C MET A 226 -10.75 4.54 -4.86
N ILE A 227 -11.56 5.12 -5.73
CA ILE A 227 -12.51 6.19 -5.41
C ILE A 227 -13.88 5.81 -5.95
N SER A 228 -14.94 6.05 -5.18
CA SER A 228 -16.32 5.98 -5.65
C SER A 228 -16.90 7.39 -5.77
N ILE A 229 -17.40 7.76 -6.94
CA ILE A 229 -18.12 9.01 -7.17
C ILE A 229 -19.58 8.67 -7.44
N VAL A 230 -20.48 9.25 -6.65
CA VAL A 230 -21.92 9.09 -6.82
C VAL A 230 -22.50 10.39 -7.40
N ILE A 231 -23.11 10.30 -8.57
CA ILE A 231 -23.71 11.42 -9.30
C ILE A 231 -25.21 11.45 -9.00
N PHE A 232 -25.65 12.51 -8.33
CA PHE A 232 -27.06 12.77 -8.07
C PHE A 232 -27.64 13.70 -9.13
N SER A 233 -28.80 13.33 -9.68
CA SER A 233 -29.62 14.13 -10.59
C SER A 233 -31.00 14.40 -9.99
N GLU A 234 -31.76 15.33 -10.57
CA GLU A 234 -33.15 15.56 -10.17
C GLU A 234 -33.98 14.27 -10.24
N ASN A 235 -33.65 13.39 -11.18
CA ASN A 235 -34.32 12.11 -11.36
C ASN A 235 -33.67 10.94 -10.62
N TYR A 236 -32.67 11.19 -9.77
CA TYR A 236 -31.95 10.14 -9.04
C TYR A 236 -32.86 9.30 -8.12
N VAL A 237 -34.01 9.85 -7.71
CA VAL A 237 -34.99 9.16 -6.88
C VAL A 237 -36.28 8.83 -7.64
N SER A 238 -36.50 9.45 -8.81
CA SER A 238 -37.75 9.29 -9.56
C SER A 238 -37.79 7.97 -10.32
N SER A 239 -38.88 7.24 -10.15
CA SER A 239 -39.23 6.04 -10.90
C SER A 239 -39.56 6.34 -12.35
N SER A 240 -38.87 5.66 -13.26
CA SER A 240 -39.44 5.19 -14.53
C SER A 240 -39.10 3.72 -14.67
#